data_AF-A0A6T8I840-F1
#
_entry.id   AF-A0A6T8I840-F1
#
_cell.length_a   1.000
_cell.length_b   1.000
_cell.length_c   1.000
_cell.angle_alpha   90.00
_cell.angle_beta   90.00
_cell.angle_gamma   90.00
#
_symmetry.space_group_name_H-M   'P 1'
#
loop_
_entity.id
_entity.type
_entity.pdbx_description
1 polymer ?
#
loop_
_entity_poly.entity_id
_entity_poly.type
_entity_poly.pdbx_seq_one_letter_code
_entity_poly.pdbx_strand_id
1 'polypeptide(L)'
;GSVVGKGNATEQAEYILNHKIPWALNQLGSSLKEVVRTRIYVTDRKYAIDVAQVHGIVFAQIRPANTLVLAQLIEEEYLVEIEAEAFIGSSSSPNQSLKMN
;
A
#
# COMPACT_ATOMS: atom_id res chain seq x y z
N GLY A 1 -16.89 7.38 7.27
CA GLY A 1 -17.09 7.12 5.83
C GLY A 1 -17.55 5.69 5.65
N SER A 2 -18.30 5.40 4.59
CA SER A 2 -18.83 4.04 4.33
C SER A 2 -17.74 3.08 3.82
N VAL A 3 -17.93 1.78 4.03
CA VAL A 3 -17.05 0.74 3.47
C VAL A 3 -17.21 0.69 1.95
N VAL A 4 -16.09 0.67 1.23
CA VAL A 4 -16.04 0.43 -0.23
C VAL A 4 -15.67 -1.04 -0.45
N GLY A 5 -16.30 -1.73 -1.40
CA GLY A 5 -16.03 -3.15 -1.65
C GLY A 5 -16.55 -4.09 -0.56
N LYS A 6 -17.76 -3.85 -0.04
CA LYS A 6 -18.35 -4.71 1.00
C LYS A 6 -18.45 -6.15 0.50
N GLY A 7 -17.84 -7.08 1.23
CA GLY A 7 -17.79 -8.51 0.85
C GLY A 7 -16.77 -8.84 -0.25
N ASN A 8 -16.01 -7.87 -0.77
CA ASN A 8 -15.04 -8.06 -1.83
C ASN A 8 -13.65 -7.51 -1.42
N ALA A 9 -12.72 -8.41 -1.09
CA ALA A 9 -11.38 -8.04 -0.65
C ALA A 9 -10.53 -7.42 -1.76
N THR A 10 -10.75 -7.81 -3.02
CA THR A 10 -10.09 -7.22 -4.20
C THR A 10 -10.46 -5.74 -4.32
N GLU A 11 -11.76 -5.43 -4.32
CA GLU A 11 -12.24 -4.05 -4.40
C GLU A 11 -11.79 -3.20 -3.21
N GLN A 12 -11.74 -3.78 -1.99
CA GLN A 12 -11.18 -3.10 -0.82
C GLN A 12 -9.70 -2.78 -1.01
N ALA A 13 -8.89 -3.75 -1.46
CA ALA A 13 -7.47 -3.56 -1.69
C ALA A 13 -7.20 -2.55 -2.81
N GLU A 14 -7.95 -2.62 -3.92
CA GLU A 14 -7.87 -1.65 -5.02
C GLU A 14 -8.20 -0.25 -4.53
N TYR A 15 -9.26 -0.10 -3.74
CA TYR A 15 -9.62 1.20 -3.19
C TYR A 15 -8.55 1.76 -2.25
N ILE A 16 -7.97 0.92 -1.40
CA ILE A 16 -6.90 1.32 -0.49
C ILE A 16 -5.64 1.77 -1.28
N LEU A 17 -5.19 0.95 -2.23
CA LEU A 17 -3.92 1.14 -2.94
C LEU A 17 -3.98 2.15 -4.09
N ASN A 18 -5.14 2.29 -4.76
CA ASN A 18 -5.29 3.20 -5.90
C ASN A 18 -5.86 4.57 -5.50
N HIS A 19 -6.50 4.68 -4.34
CA HIS A 19 -7.16 5.92 -3.93
C HIS A 19 -6.72 6.41 -2.56
N LYS A 20 -6.96 5.66 -1.47
CA LYS A 20 -6.74 6.17 -0.11
C LYS A 20 -5.27 6.47 0.19
N ILE A 21 -4.38 5.52 -0.04
CA ILE A 21 -2.95 5.70 0.22
C ILE A 21 -2.34 6.76 -0.71
N PRO A 22 -2.55 6.72 -2.05
CA PRO A 22 -2.04 7.76 -2.93
C PRO A 22 -2.54 9.15 -2.55
N TRP A 23 -3.82 9.28 -2.21
CA TRP A 23 -4.37 10.55 -1.74
C TRP A 23 -3.65 11.04 -0.49
N ALA A 24 -3.50 10.20 0.54
CA ALA A 24 -2.83 10.58 1.79
C ALA A 24 -1.36 10.98 1.56
N LEU A 25 -0.63 10.26 0.70
CA LEU A 25 0.75 10.59 0.33
C LEU A 25 0.84 11.92 -0.41
N ASN A 26 -0.07 12.17 -1.37
CA ASN A 26 -0.11 13.40 -2.14
C ASN A 26 -0.36 14.63 -1.25
N GLN A 27 -1.14 14.50 -0.17
CA GLN A 27 -1.34 15.59 0.80
C GLN A 27 -0.04 16.03 1.49
N LEU A 28 1.00 15.19 1.48
CA LEU A 28 2.32 15.44 2.05
C LEU A 28 3.40 15.67 0.97
N GLY A 29 3.02 15.79 -0.30
CA GLY A 29 3.96 15.95 -1.42
C GLY A 29 4.74 14.68 -1.79
N SER A 30 4.29 13.52 -1.34
CA SER A 30 4.88 12.21 -1.64
C SER A 30 4.06 11.45 -2.70
N SER A 31 4.49 10.25 -3.07
CA SER A 31 3.76 9.36 -3.98
C SER A 31 4.03 7.89 -3.69
N LEU A 32 3.29 6.99 -4.34
CA LEU A 32 3.53 5.54 -4.21
C LEU A 32 4.98 5.12 -4.51
N LYS A 33 5.70 5.86 -5.37
CA LYS A 33 7.11 5.58 -5.73
C LYS A 33 8.06 5.68 -4.54
N GLU A 34 7.63 6.32 -3.47
CA GLU A 34 8.43 6.55 -2.26
C GLU A 34 8.01 5.63 -1.11
N VAL A 35 7.03 4.75 -1.35
CA VAL A 35 6.65 3.71 -0.40
C VAL A 35 7.78 2.69 -0.34
N VAL A 36 8.35 2.54 0.85
CA VAL A 36 9.47 1.63 1.13
C VAL A 36 8.99 0.33 1.79
N ARG A 37 7.81 0.35 2.40
CA ARG A 37 7.23 -0.83 3.07
C ARG A 37 5.71 -0.81 3.03
N THR A 38 5.13 -2.00 2.88
CA THR A 38 3.71 -2.25 3.09
C THR A 38 3.49 -3.39 4.09
N ARG A 39 2.44 -3.28 4.91
CA ARG A 39 1.96 -4.35 5.79
C ARG A 39 0.49 -4.59 5.47
N ILE A 40 0.14 -5.83 5.18
CA ILE A 40 -1.19 -6.26 4.76
C ILE A 40 -1.75 -7.21 5.81
N TYR A 41 -2.92 -6.87 6.32
CA TYR A 41 -3.67 -7.67 7.29
C TYR A 41 -4.96 -8.12 6.62
N VAL A 42 -5.18 -9.44 6.52
CA VAL A 42 -6.42 -10.01 5.97
C VAL A 42 -7.14 -10.86 7.01
N THR A 43 -8.47 -10.88 6.98
CA THR A 43 -9.27 -11.59 7.99
C THR A 43 -9.36 -13.10 7.75
N ASP A 44 -9.19 -13.53 6.50
CA ASP A 44 -9.30 -14.94 6.08
C ASP A 44 -8.24 -15.23 5.00
N ARG A 45 -7.69 -16.46 5.03
CA ARG A 45 -6.70 -16.94 4.06
C ARG A 45 -7.22 -16.88 2.63
N LYS A 46 -8.53 -17.05 2.40
CA LYS A 46 -9.12 -16.99 1.07
C LYS A 46 -8.91 -15.64 0.36
N TYR A 47 -8.72 -14.56 1.11
CA TYR A 47 -8.49 -13.21 0.56
C TYR A 47 -7.01 -12.93 0.24
N ALA A 48 -6.08 -13.74 0.74
CA ALA A 48 -4.65 -13.43 0.68
C ALA A 48 -4.13 -13.31 -0.76
N ILE A 49 -4.54 -14.20 -1.66
CA ILE A 49 -4.06 -14.21 -3.05
C ILE A 49 -4.62 -13.00 -3.82
N ASP A 50 -5.91 -12.73 -3.68
CA ASP A 50 -6.58 -11.61 -4.35
C ASP A 50 -5.93 -10.28 -3.96
N VAL A 51 -5.73 -10.06 -2.65
CA VAL A 51 -5.07 -8.85 -2.14
C VAL A 51 -3.61 -8.76 -2.59
N ALA A 52 -2.88 -9.88 -2.58
CA ALA A 52 -1.48 -9.92 -3.03
C ALA A 52 -1.35 -9.60 -4.53
N GLN A 53 -2.30 -10.03 -5.36
CA GLN A 53 -2.33 -9.70 -6.79
C GLN A 53 -2.51 -8.21 -7.01
N VAL A 54 -3.47 -7.57 -6.32
CA VAL A 54 -3.66 -6.11 -6.41
C VAL A 54 -2.39 -5.37 -5.97
N HIS A 55 -1.79 -5.78 -4.85
CA HIS A 55 -0.51 -5.21 -4.41
C HIS A 55 0.59 -5.37 -5.47
N GLY A 56 0.70 -6.56 -6.07
CA GLY A 56 1.66 -6.87 -7.12
C GLY A 56 1.49 -6.00 -8.37
N ILE A 57 0.25 -5.72 -8.78
CA ILE A 57 -0.07 -4.84 -9.90
C ILE A 57 0.38 -3.41 -9.60
N VAL A 58 0.02 -2.88 -8.42
CA VAL A 58 0.30 -1.48 -8.04
C VAL A 58 1.79 -1.23 -7.84
N PHE A 59 2.50 -2.16 -7.20
CA PHE A 59 3.90 -1.99 -6.82
C PHE A 59 4.91 -2.74 -7.70
N ALA A 60 4.50 -3.23 -8.89
CA ALA A 60 5.34 -4.05 -9.77
C ALA A 60 6.76 -3.46 -10.03
N GLN A 61 6.83 -2.14 -10.21
CA GLN A 61 8.08 -1.40 -10.50
C GLN A 61 8.71 -0.76 -9.26
N ILE A 62 7.98 -0.67 -8.14
CA ILE A 62 8.41 0.03 -6.92
C ILE A 62 9.02 -0.96 -5.92
N ARG A 63 8.39 -2.14 -5.79
CA ARG A 63 8.87 -3.29 -4.99
C ARG A 63 9.24 -2.93 -3.54
N PRO A 64 8.31 -2.35 -2.74
CA PRO A 64 8.55 -2.13 -1.32
C PRO A 64 8.71 -3.46 -0.58
N ALA A 65 9.35 -3.42 0.59
CA ALA A 65 9.29 -4.56 1.51
C ALA A 65 7.83 -4.85 1.87
N ASN A 66 7.39 -6.10 1.77
CA ASN A 66 5.99 -6.47 2.01
C ASN A 66 5.90 -7.55 3.09
N THR A 67 4.87 -7.45 3.92
CA THR A 67 4.45 -8.51 4.85
C THR A 67 2.94 -8.66 4.75
N LEU A 68 2.47 -9.90 4.61
CA LEU A 68 1.04 -10.24 4.58
C LEU A 68 0.77 -11.27 5.68
N VAL A 69 -0.20 -10.97 6.55
CA VAL A 69 -0.57 -11.82 7.69
C VAL A 69 -2.09 -11.92 7.86
N LEU A 70 -2.52 -12.95 8.60
CA LEU A 70 -3.90 -13.07 9.06
C LEU A 70 -4.09 -12.27 10.36
N ALA A 71 -5.16 -11.50 10.46
CA ALA A 71 -5.52 -10.74 11.68
C ALA A 71 -7.02 -10.47 11.79
N GLN A 72 -7.50 -10.22 12.99
CA GLN A 72 -8.83 -9.62 13.20
C GLN A 72 -8.75 -8.10 12.99
N LEU A 73 -9.77 -7.52 12.36
CA LEU A 73 -9.88 -6.09 12.10
C LEU A 73 -11.02 -5.48 12.94
N ILE A 74 -11.00 -4.15 13.11
CA ILE A 74 -11.91 -3.44 14.01
C ILE A 74 -13.38 -3.58 13.61
N GLU A 75 -13.67 -3.47 12.30
CA GLU A 75 -15.03 -3.57 11.77
C GLU A 75 -15.20 -4.89 11.02
N GLU A 76 -16.35 -5.55 11.20
CA GLU A 76 -16.66 -6.84 10.54
C GLU A 76 -16.69 -6.74 9.01
N GLU A 77 -16.96 -5.54 8.48
CA GLU A 77 -17.02 -5.28 7.04
C GLU A 77 -15.63 -5.12 6.40
N TYR A 78 -14.57 -4.98 7.20
CA TYR A 78 -13.19 -4.91 6.72
C TYR A 78 -12.65 -6.32 6.50
N LEU A 79 -12.31 -6.63 5.25
CA LEU A 79 -11.69 -7.90 4.87
C LEU A 79 -10.18 -7.78 4.77
N VAL A 80 -9.69 -6.57 4.54
CA VAL A 80 -8.28 -6.23 4.41
C VAL A 80 -8.00 -4.85 4.99
N GLU A 81 -6.86 -4.72 5.66
CA GLU A 81 -6.27 -3.44 6.05
C GLU A 81 -4.82 -3.38 5.50
N ILE A 82 -4.42 -2.23 4.99
CA ILE A 82 -3.08 -2.02 4.43
C ILE A 82 -2.47 -0.75 5.02
N GLU A 83 -1.28 -0.91 5.59
CA GLU A 83 -0.42 0.17 6.01
C GLU A 83 0.69 0.37 4.97
N ALA A 84 0.99 1.63 4.65
CA ALA A 84 2.11 2.00 3.80
C ALA A 84 3.02 3.01 4.51
N GLU A 85 4.32 2.75 4.45
CA GLU A 85 5.37 3.61 4.98
C GLU A 85 6.17 4.18 3.81
N ALA A 86 6.31 5.50 3.76
CA ALA A 86 7.01 6.20 2.68
C ALA A 86 8.14 7.06 3.21
N PHE A 87 9.24 7.12 2.46
CA PHE A 87 10.38 8.00 2.72
C PHE A 87 10.54 9.00 1.58
N ILE A 88 10.24 10.26 1.83
CA ILE A 88 10.31 11.33 0.82
C ILE A 88 11.77 11.50 0.36
N GLY A 89 11.99 11.50 -0.94
CA GLY A 89 13.31 11.53 -1.57
C GLY A 89 13.96 10.16 -1.76
N SER A 90 13.33 9.05 -1.35
CA SER A 90 13.82 7.69 -1.65
C SER A 90 13.83 7.36 -3.14
N SER A 91 12.95 8.01 -3.91
CA SER A 91 12.85 7.83 -5.36
C SER A 91 13.78 8.76 -6.17
N SER A 92 14.38 9.77 -5.53
CA SER A 92 15.40 10.60 -6.18
C SER A 92 16.74 9.89 -6.20
N SER A 93 17.35 9.79 -7.37
CA SER A 93 18.70 9.25 -7.55
C SER A 93 19.67 9.91 -6.57
N PRO A 94 20.58 9.14 -5.94
CA PRO A 94 21.56 9.73 -5.04
C PRO A 94 22.48 10.69 -5.82
N ASN A 95 22.25 11.98 -5.60
CA ASN A 95 23.23 13.06 -5.56
C ASN A 95 24.09 13.32 -6.82
N GLN A 96 23.64 14.22 -7.71
CA GLN A 96 24.50 14.89 -8.70
C GLN A 96 25.31 16.06 -8.07
N SER A 97 25.20 16.28 -6.76
CA SER A 97 25.78 17.45 -6.06
C SER A 97 27.15 17.20 -5.43
N LEU A 98 27.70 15.98 -5.50
CA LEU A 98 29.08 15.70 -5.09
C LEU A 98 30.03 15.94 -6.28
N LYS A 99 30.04 17.16 -6.83
CA LYS A 99 31.23 17.62 -7.55
C LYS A 99 32.20 18.16 -6.50
N MET A 100 33.19 17.33 -6.18
CA MET A 100 34.37 17.68 -5.40
C MET A 100 34.92 19.03 -5.88
N ASN A 101 34.96 19.98 -4.96
CA ASN A 101 35.89 21.10 -4.96
C ASN A 101 37.28 20.61 -4.55
#